data_AF-A0A1B6IBJ3-F1
#
_entry.id   AF-A0A1B6IBJ3-F1
#
_cell.length_a   1.000
_cell.length_b   1.000
_cell.length_c   1.000
_cell.angle_alpha   90.00
_cell.angle_beta   90.00
_cell.angle_gamma   90.00
#
_symmetry.space_group_name_H-M   'P 1'
#
loop_
_entity.id
_entity.type
_entity.pdbx_description
1 polymer ?
#
loop_
_entity_poly.entity_id
_entity_poly.type
_entity_poly.pdbx_seq_one_letter_code
_entity_poly.pdbx_strand_id
1 'polypeptide(L)'
;MAAEDRSVTPDEESSQEPQVAKNKNDRTEALRMWSAISFALIILGLGIPLWWKTTEVYRVTLPYAEIDELQLLEPRMAVNISVYTEYPSRTNKRIVELKNAFASSKLFDIHLSPAKLDIGEGTVVELEKFESDIPSKPGSFKIVETNKLQPGTVVVGNHRSLYFQPEVKTEVIVEVVKKWILRESYLDDMVASLEYPGSRSGQERRLKSEPCFDIVFTTVNPEPDQVKMKFDTETSIKSIIDPLLDQLKPVADLKVKSQWLYFVDMGQDPKRSPDDSSFVITPDRIPHIISPLEKKLGSGVSSCPCLHFVLYIPRCSEAPLYFASSDGELQTAVVSPKWGGIQIHNPSRENCVNKTAMTPDMAKVAEVFVSHLRYLLDLRYQPIAATKLLTLSTAPLRDWEVDSLYRSRIL
;
A
#
# COMPACT_ATOMS: atom_id res chain seq x y z
N MET A 1 68.85 -29.69 79.93
CA MET A 1 69.83 -30.38 79.07
C MET A 1 69.92 -29.59 77.78
N ALA A 2 70.87 -28.65 77.73
CA ALA A 2 72.03 -28.65 76.82
C ALA A 2 71.58 -28.27 75.39
N ALA A 3 71.62 -27.00 74.96
CA ALA A 3 72.74 -26.06 74.79
C ALA A 3 73.76 -26.53 73.74
N GLU A 4 73.72 -25.87 72.58
CA GLU A 4 74.70 -25.90 71.48
C GLU A 4 74.70 -24.44 70.96
N ASP A 5 75.72 -23.61 71.26
CA ASP A 5 77.01 -23.46 70.55
C ASP A 5 76.77 -23.22 69.04
N ARG A 6 77.27 -22.17 68.36
CA ARG A 6 78.45 -21.34 68.58
C ARG A 6 78.40 -20.14 67.62
N SER A 7 78.85 -18.98 68.08
CA SER A 7 79.14 -17.76 67.32
C SER A 7 80.32 -17.92 66.35
N VAL A 8 80.30 -17.26 65.17
CA VAL A 8 81.49 -16.60 64.59
C VAL A 8 81.07 -15.32 63.82
N THR A 9 81.90 -14.31 64.06
CA THR A 9 81.95 -12.86 63.85
C THR A 9 82.18 -12.39 62.39
N PRO A 10 82.19 -11.05 62.15
CA PRO A 10 81.78 -10.40 60.90
C PRO A 10 82.97 -9.95 60.03
N ASP A 11 82.67 -9.47 58.83
CA ASP A 11 83.52 -8.50 58.14
C ASP A 11 82.64 -7.36 57.58
N GLU A 12 82.90 -6.15 58.09
CA GLU A 12 82.61 -4.88 57.42
C GLU A 12 83.60 -4.70 56.27
N GLU A 13 83.16 -4.24 55.09
CA GLU A 13 83.55 -2.91 54.57
C GLU A 13 82.96 -2.58 53.19
N SER A 14 82.77 -1.27 53.00
CA SER A 14 82.83 -0.51 51.74
C SER A 14 81.55 -0.27 50.91
N SER A 15 80.79 0.75 51.34
CA SER A 15 80.51 2.03 50.66
C SER A 15 80.49 2.19 49.11
N GLN A 16 79.51 3.01 48.69
CA GLN A 16 79.20 3.70 47.41
C GLN A 16 78.19 2.94 46.50
N GLU A 17 76.98 3.43 46.14
CA GLU A 17 76.51 4.77 45.72
C GLU A 17 75.02 5.02 46.10
N PRO A 18 74.56 6.30 46.19
CA PRO A 18 73.24 6.61 45.62
C PRO A 18 73.15 8.05 45.05
N GLN A 19 73.41 8.25 43.75
CA GLN A 19 73.03 9.51 43.07
C GLN A 19 72.32 9.33 41.72
N VAL A 20 72.42 8.16 41.08
CA VAL A 20 71.85 7.92 39.74
C VAL A 20 70.34 7.63 39.76
N ALA A 21 69.80 7.07 40.86
CA ALA A 21 68.41 6.61 40.92
C ALA A 21 67.37 7.74 41.05
N LYS A 22 67.70 8.85 41.74
CA LYS A 22 66.75 9.94 42.01
C LYS A 22 66.42 10.77 40.76
N ASN A 23 67.42 10.99 39.91
CA ASN A 23 67.30 11.78 38.67
C ASN A 23 66.46 11.08 37.58
N LYS A 24 66.37 9.75 37.60
CA LYS A 24 65.53 9.00 36.64
C LYS A 24 64.04 9.14 36.97
N ASN A 25 63.68 9.18 38.25
CA ASN A 25 62.28 9.21 38.67
C ASN A 25 61.63 10.57 38.35
N ASP A 26 62.33 11.68 38.67
CA ASP A 26 61.85 13.04 38.37
C ASP A 26 61.72 13.30 36.86
N ARG A 27 62.67 12.81 36.05
CA ARG A 27 62.55 12.89 34.57
C ARG A 27 61.37 12.09 34.05
N THR A 28 61.08 10.94 34.65
CA THR A 28 59.96 10.07 34.25
C THR A 28 58.62 10.72 34.60
N GLU A 29 58.50 11.36 35.76
CA GLU A 29 57.31 12.12 36.16
C GLU A 29 57.11 13.37 35.28
N ALA A 30 58.18 14.12 35.01
CA ALA A 30 58.14 15.25 34.09
C ALA A 30 57.68 14.80 32.69
N LEU A 31 58.22 13.70 32.15
CA LEU A 31 57.80 13.15 30.87
C LEU A 31 56.33 12.73 30.87
N ARG A 32 55.81 12.11 31.94
CA ARG A 32 54.38 11.78 32.07
C ARG A 32 53.49 13.03 32.08
N MET A 33 53.92 14.09 32.76
CA MET A 33 53.20 15.36 32.79
C MET A 33 53.17 16.03 31.41
N TRP A 34 54.31 16.10 30.71
CA TRP A 34 54.37 16.61 29.34
C TRP A 34 53.55 15.77 28.36
N SER A 35 53.52 14.44 28.56
CA SER A 35 52.67 13.52 27.79
C SER A 35 51.19 13.87 27.97
N ALA A 36 50.73 14.04 29.22
CA ALA A 36 49.36 14.39 29.53
C ALA A 36 48.95 15.76 28.95
N ILE A 37 49.83 16.76 29.03
CA ILE A 37 49.60 18.09 28.44
C ILE A 37 49.50 17.99 26.92
N SER A 38 50.39 17.22 26.27
CA SER A 38 50.34 17.04 24.81
C SER A 38 49.04 16.38 24.35
N PHE A 39 48.56 15.39 25.11
CA PHE A 39 47.31 14.70 24.84
C PHE A 39 46.10 15.63 25.01
N ALA A 40 46.09 16.45 26.08
CA ALA A 40 45.06 17.45 26.30
C ALA A 40 45.02 18.50 25.17
N LEU A 41 46.18 18.98 24.71
CA LEU A 41 46.27 19.92 23.60
C LEU A 41 45.76 19.33 22.28
N ILE A 42 46.03 18.05 22.01
CA ILE A 42 45.50 17.35 20.83
C ILE A 42 43.98 17.21 20.93
N ILE A 43 43.44 16.83 22.09
CA ILE A 43 41.98 16.71 22.28
C ILE A 43 41.30 18.07 22.12
N LEU A 44 41.83 19.13 22.73
CA LEU A 44 41.23 20.46 22.65
C LEU A 44 41.38 21.08 21.26
N GLY A 45 42.55 20.94 20.62
CA GLY A 45 42.85 21.58 19.34
C GLY A 45 42.33 20.82 18.12
N LEU A 46 42.27 19.49 18.17
CA LEU A 46 41.80 18.65 17.05
C LEU A 46 40.54 17.88 17.42
N GLY A 47 40.50 17.28 18.60
CA GLY A 47 39.37 16.45 19.05
C GLY A 47 38.05 17.22 19.11
N ILE A 48 38.00 18.36 19.81
CA ILE A 48 36.78 19.15 19.99
C ILE A 48 36.28 19.73 18.65
N PRO A 49 37.10 20.40 17.82
CA PRO A 49 36.64 20.92 16.53
C PRO A 49 36.21 19.83 15.56
N LEU A 50 36.93 18.71 15.51
CA LEU A 50 36.57 17.57 14.67
C LEU A 50 35.27 16.94 15.17
N TRP A 51 35.10 16.77 16.48
CA TRP A 51 33.87 16.26 17.07
C TRP A 51 32.69 17.19 16.76
N TRP A 52 32.84 18.51 16.93
CA TRP A 52 31.78 19.45 16.55
C TRP A 52 31.45 19.38 15.07
N LYS A 53 32.46 19.31 14.19
CA LYS A 53 32.23 19.25 12.75
C LYS A 53 31.61 17.94 12.29
N THR A 54 31.95 16.82 12.93
CA THR A 54 31.43 15.49 12.60
C THR A 54 30.06 15.21 13.24
N THR A 55 29.75 15.88 14.35
CA THR A 55 28.43 15.83 15.00
C THR A 55 27.49 16.95 14.59
N GLU A 56 27.96 17.90 13.75
CA GLU A 56 27.13 18.95 13.18
C GLU A 56 26.06 18.32 12.28
N VAL A 57 24.85 18.21 12.81
CA VAL A 57 23.68 17.83 12.01
C VAL A 57 23.30 19.05 11.19
N TYR A 58 23.45 18.96 9.87
CA TYR A 58 22.96 19.98 8.95
C TYR A 58 21.45 20.18 9.17
N ARG A 59 21.05 21.39 9.58
CA ARG A 59 19.66 21.78 9.77
C ARG A 59 19.34 22.89 8.80
N VAL A 60 18.50 22.58 7.82
CA VAL A 60 17.86 23.61 6.99
C VAL A 60 16.87 24.35 7.89
N THR A 61 16.89 25.67 7.86
CA THR A 61 15.83 26.47 8.49
C THR A 61 14.52 26.20 7.75
N LEU A 62 13.55 25.58 8.44
CA LEU A 62 12.23 25.39 7.87
C LEU A 62 11.56 26.78 7.68
N PRO A 63 10.96 27.07 6.52
CA PRO A 63 10.28 28.34 6.27
C PRO A 63 8.90 28.34 6.95
N TYR A 64 8.88 28.51 8.28
CA TYR A 64 7.64 28.46 9.06
C TYR A 64 6.58 29.47 8.59
N ALA A 65 7.00 30.68 8.21
CA ALA A 65 6.07 31.70 7.69
C ALA A 65 5.36 31.23 6.41
N GLU A 66 6.10 30.64 5.46
CA GLU A 66 5.50 30.08 4.23
C GLU A 66 4.57 28.91 4.56
N ILE A 67 4.93 28.05 5.52
CA ILE A 67 4.09 26.93 5.97
C ILE A 67 2.80 27.43 6.62
N ASP A 68 2.87 28.48 7.43
CA ASP A 68 1.70 29.09 8.06
C ASP A 68 0.78 29.77 7.03
N GLU A 69 1.35 30.38 5.99
CA GLU A 69 0.57 30.93 4.86
C GLU A 69 -0.18 29.82 4.08
N LEU A 70 0.38 28.61 3.98
CA LEU A 70 -0.30 27.47 3.34
C LEU A 70 -1.57 27.04 4.10
N GLN A 71 -1.67 27.28 5.42
CA GLN A 71 -2.89 26.97 6.18
C GLN A 71 -4.08 27.84 5.78
N LEU A 72 -3.83 28.99 5.16
CA LEU A 72 -4.88 29.90 4.65
C LEU A 72 -5.41 29.46 3.28
N LEU A 73 -4.71 28.56 2.60
CA LEU A 73 -5.17 28.01 1.33
C LEU A 73 -6.18 26.89 1.60
N GLU A 74 -7.43 27.10 1.21
CA GLU A 74 -8.44 26.04 1.11
C GLU A 74 -8.39 25.44 -0.31
N PRO A 75 -7.57 24.41 -0.59
CA PRO A 75 -7.48 23.86 -1.94
C PRO A 75 -8.83 23.24 -2.34
N ARG A 76 -9.40 23.74 -3.43
CA ARG A 76 -10.62 23.20 -4.05
C ARG A 76 -10.28 22.59 -5.39
N MET A 77 -10.72 21.35 -5.60
CA MET A 77 -10.54 20.65 -6.87
C MET A 77 -11.68 21.02 -7.82
N ALA A 78 -11.33 21.57 -8.97
CA ALA A 78 -12.30 21.88 -10.01
C ALA A 78 -12.78 20.58 -10.70
N VAL A 79 -14.09 20.41 -10.83
CA VAL A 79 -14.71 19.28 -11.54
C VAL A 79 -15.75 19.81 -12.53
N ASN A 80 -15.61 19.43 -13.79
CA ASN A 80 -16.55 19.84 -14.84
C ASN A 80 -17.61 18.77 -15.01
N ILE A 81 -18.87 19.08 -14.70
CA ILE A 81 -19.99 18.17 -14.88
C ILE A 81 -20.88 18.66 -16.01
N SER A 82 -20.95 17.89 -17.09
CA SER A 82 -21.83 18.21 -18.21
C SER A 82 -23.14 17.45 -18.11
N VAL A 83 -24.27 18.15 -18.17
CA VAL A 83 -25.62 17.60 -17.96
C VAL A 83 -26.38 17.56 -19.28
N TYR A 84 -26.97 16.42 -19.60
CA TYR A 84 -27.86 16.23 -20.75
C TYR A 84 -29.23 15.76 -20.29
N THR A 85 -30.28 16.38 -20.86
CA THR A 85 -31.64 15.86 -20.80
C THR A 85 -32.30 15.99 -22.18
N GLU A 86 -33.40 15.29 -22.42
CA GLU A 86 -34.11 15.31 -23.72
C GLU A 86 -34.46 16.74 -24.18
N TYR A 87 -34.83 17.62 -23.26
CA TYR A 87 -35.19 19.01 -23.55
C TYR A 87 -34.22 20.03 -22.92
N PRO A 88 -33.74 21.06 -23.65
CA PRO A 88 -32.82 22.07 -23.11
C PRO A 88 -33.37 22.82 -21.88
N SER A 89 -34.68 23.10 -21.85
CA SER A 89 -35.34 23.74 -20.72
C SER A 89 -35.23 22.89 -19.44
N ARG A 90 -35.33 21.57 -19.59
CA ARG A 90 -35.17 20.62 -18.49
C ARG A 90 -33.72 20.52 -18.05
N THR A 91 -32.77 20.56 -18.99
CA THR A 91 -31.33 20.56 -18.68
C THR A 91 -30.98 21.76 -17.80
N ASN A 92 -31.44 22.96 -18.18
CA ASN A 92 -31.20 24.18 -17.42
C ASN A 92 -31.82 24.12 -16.02
N LYS A 93 -33.06 23.61 -15.91
CA LYS A 93 -33.70 23.40 -14.60
C LYS A 93 -32.87 22.45 -13.73
N ARG A 94 -32.44 21.32 -14.30
CA ARG A 94 -31.64 20.32 -13.57
C ARG A 94 -30.28 20.86 -13.15
N ILE A 95 -29.63 21.65 -13.99
CA ILE A 95 -28.36 22.31 -13.66
C ILE A 95 -28.52 23.22 -12.44
N VAL A 96 -29.60 24.01 -12.35
CA VAL A 96 -29.87 24.88 -11.19
C VAL A 96 -30.07 24.06 -9.92
N GLU A 97 -30.85 22.98 -9.99
CA GLU A 97 -31.08 22.08 -8.86
C GLU A 97 -29.77 21.42 -8.37
N LEU A 98 -28.97 20.89 -9.30
CA LEU A 98 -27.67 20.29 -9.00
C LEU A 98 -26.71 21.32 -8.39
N LYS A 99 -26.65 22.53 -8.94
CA LYS A 99 -25.79 23.60 -8.43
C LYS A 99 -26.11 23.93 -6.98
N ASN A 100 -27.39 24.04 -6.64
CA ASN A 100 -27.83 24.30 -5.26
C ASN A 100 -27.48 23.14 -4.33
N ALA A 101 -27.65 21.90 -4.78
CA ALA A 101 -27.32 20.72 -3.97
C ALA A 101 -25.81 20.56 -3.72
N PHE A 102 -24.99 20.91 -4.72
CA PHE A 102 -23.53 20.85 -4.63
C PHE A 102 -22.88 22.02 -3.89
N ALA A 103 -23.61 23.12 -3.64
CA ALA A 103 -23.09 24.29 -2.91
C ALA A 103 -22.55 23.97 -1.50
N SER A 104 -22.94 22.83 -0.93
CA SER A 104 -22.45 22.32 0.36
C SER A 104 -21.07 21.65 0.30
N SER A 105 -20.50 21.44 -0.89
CA SER A 105 -19.20 20.76 -1.03
C SER A 105 -18.05 21.66 -0.59
N LYS A 106 -17.15 21.12 0.23
CA LYS A 106 -16.01 21.88 0.76
C LYS A 106 -14.76 21.73 -0.11
N LEU A 107 -14.52 20.52 -0.60
CA LEU A 107 -13.30 20.16 -1.32
C LEU A 107 -13.39 20.35 -2.84
N PHE A 108 -14.59 20.63 -3.37
CA PHE A 108 -14.82 20.66 -4.81
C PHE A 108 -15.45 21.96 -5.28
N ASP A 109 -14.94 22.48 -6.40
CA ASP A 109 -15.60 23.52 -7.19
C ASP A 109 -16.23 22.86 -8.42
N ILE A 110 -17.56 22.71 -8.40
CA ILE A 110 -18.30 21.93 -9.40
C ILE A 110 -18.89 22.86 -10.46
N HIS A 111 -18.33 22.79 -11.66
CA HIS A 111 -18.74 23.59 -12.81
C HIS A 111 -19.75 22.79 -13.64
N LEU A 112 -21.00 23.24 -13.65
CA LEU A 112 -22.08 22.59 -14.38
C LEU A 112 -22.34 23.27 -15.72
N SER A 113 -22.35 22.50 -16.80
CA SER A 113 -22.65 23.00 -18.15
C SER A 113 -23.61 22.08 -18.92
N PRO A 114 -24.43 22.60 -19.84
CA PRO A 114 -25.24 21.75 -20.71
C PRO A 114 -24.32 20.95 -21.64
N ALA A 115 -24.57 19.64 -21.76
CA ALA A 115 -23.90 18.77 -22.73
C ALA A 115 -24.68 18.75 -24.05
N LYS A 116 -23.96 18.70 -25.17
CA LYS A 116 -24.53 18.34 -26.47
C LYS A 116 -24.18 16.87 -26.71
N LEU A 117 -25.14 15.96 -26.59
CA LEU A 117 -24.97 14.61 -27.10
C LEU A 117 -25.42 14.59 -28.56
N ASP A 118 -24.52 14.20 -29.46
CA ASP A 118 -24.84 13.96 -30.88
C ASP A 118 -25.55 12.62 -31.08
N ILE A 119 -25.60 11.80 -30.04
CA ILE A 119 -26.32 10.53 -30.00
C ILE A 119 -27.71 10.81 -29.44
N GLY A 120 -28.75 10.40 -30.18
CA GLY A 120 -30.13 10.42 -29.69
C GLY A 120 -30.35 9.48 -28.49
N GLU A 121 -31.59 9.01 -28.30
CA GLU A 121 -31.90 8.03 -27.24
C GLU A 121 -31.27 6.65 -27.51
N GLY A 122 -30.03 6.45 -27.05
CA GLY A 122 -29.38 5.14 -27.03
C GLY A 122 -29.65 4.34 -25.74
N THR A 123 -29.49 3.03 -25.82
CA THR A 123 -29.33 2.19 -24.61
C THR A 123 -28.05 2.57 -23.87
N VAL A 124 -27.95 2.27 -22.56
CA VAL A 124 -26.74 2.54 -21.78
C VAL A 124 -25.48 1.93 -22.43
N VAL A 125 -25.60 0.75 -23.04
CA VAL A 125 -24.49 0.07 -23.71
C VAL A 125 -24.00 0.85 -24.94
N GLU A 126 -24.90 1.44 -25.72
CA GLU A 126 -24.53 2.24 -26.89
C GLU A 126 -23.88 3.57 -26.49
N LEU A 127 -24.39 4.20 -25.42
CA LEU A 127 -23.81 5.43 -24.87
C LEU A 127 -22.42 5.18 -24.29
N GLU A 128 -22.23 4.06 -23.59
CA GLU A 128 -20.92 3.65 -23.07
C GLU A 128 -19.92 3.32 -24.18
N LYS A 129 -20.40 2.68 -25.25
CA LYS A 129 -19.55 2.42 -26.42
C LYS A 129 -19.04 3.73 -27.04
N PHE A 130 -19.91 4.74 -27.13
CA PHE A 130 -19.48 6.05 -27.61
C PHE A 130 -18.52 6.76 -26.66
N GLU A 131 -18.72 6.68 -25.34
CA GLU A 131 -17.73 7.18 -24.38
C GLU A 131 -16.39 6.47 -24.51
N SER A 132 -16.38 5.19 -24.86
CA SER A 132 -15.15 4.44 -25.14
C SER A 132 -14.45 4.94 -26.41
N ASP A 133 -15.22 5.19 -27.48
CA ASP A 133 -14.69 5.69 -28.76
C ASP A 133 -14.21 7.15 -28.65
N ILE A 134 -14.88 7.98 -27.85
CA ILE A 134 -14.57 9.39 -27.62
C ILE A 134 -14.50 9.67 -26.12
N PRO A 135 -13.37 9.33 -25.47
CA PRO A 135 -13.22 9.42 -24.03
C PRO A 135 -13.26 10.85 -23.53
N SER A 136 -14.04 11.06 -22.48
CA SER A 136 -14.09 12.31 -21.73
C SER A 136 -12.73 12.64 -21.10
N LYS A 137 -12.37 13.92 -21.07
CA LYS A 137 -11.11 14.39 -20.45
C LYS A 137 -11.08 14.06 -18.95
N PRO A 138 -9.91 13.75 -18.36
CA PRO A 138 -9.77 13.62 -16.91
C PRO A 138 -10.33 14.83 -16.16
N GLY A 139 -11.08 14.60 -15.08
CA GLY A 139 -11.74 15.66 -14.31
C GLY A 139 -13.04 16.21 -14.93
N SER A 140 -13.49 15.68 -16.07
CA SER A 140 -14.83 15.92 -16.61
C SER A 140 -15.74 14.72 -16.39
N PHE A 141 -17.02 14.95 -16.08
CA PHE A 141 -17.99 13.89 -15.83
C PHE A 141 -19.33 14.22 -16.50
N LYS A 142 -20.00 13.22 -17.06
CA LYS A 142 -21.26 13.38 -17.79
C LYS A 142 -22.42 12.83 -16.99
N ILE A 143 -23.52 13.58 -16.93
CA ILE A 143 -24.80 13.15 -16.36
C ILE A 143 -25.84 13.18 -17.48
N VAL A 144 -26.37 12.03 -17.86
CA VAL A 144 -27.18 11.83 -19.06
C VAL A 144 -28.53 11.24 -18.71
N GLU A 145 -29.61 11.95 -19.04
CA GLU A 145 -30.98 11.43 -18.92
C GLU A 145 -31.28 10.46 -20.07
N THR A 146 -31.89 9.31 -19.78
CA THR A 146 -32.37 8.38 -20.81
C THR A 146 -33.65 7.65 -20.39
N ASN A 147 -34.55 7.51 -21.36
CA ASN A 147 -35.82 6.78 -21.21
C ASN A 147 -35.64 5.25 -21.34
N LYS A 148 -34.44 4.76 -21.67
CA LYS A 148 -34.14 3.32 -21.87
C LYS A 148 -33.76 2.59 -20.57
N LEU A 149 -33.95 3.23 -19.42
CA LEU A 149 -33.69 2.67 -18.10
C LEU A 149 -34.99 2.23 -17.41
N GLN A 150 -34.87 1.35 -16.41
CA GLN A 150 -35.99 1.01 -15.54
C GLN A 150 -36.46 2.26 -14.78
N PRO A 151 -37.78 2.44 -14.57
CA PRO A 151 -38.30 3.58 -13.84
C PRO A 151 -37.65 3.77 -12.46
N GLY A 152 -37.24 5.01 -12.16
CA GLY A 152 -36.58 5.41 -10.93
C GLY A 152 -35.12 4.97 -10.79
N THR A 153 -34.47 4.44 -11.83
CA THR A 153 -33.10 3.90 -11.71
C THR A 153 -32.00 4.84 -12.18
N VAL A 154 -30.84 4.70 -11.55
CA VAL A 154 -29.58 5.34 -11.92
C VAL A 154 -28.55 4.26 -12.24
N VAL A 155 -27.83 4.40 -13.35
CA VAL A 155 -26.74 3.50 -13.74
C VAL A 155 -25.46 4.30 -13.89
N VAL A 156 -24.42 3.93 -13.16
CA VAL A 156 -23.09 4.53 -13.29
C VAL A 156 -22.26 3.70 -14.26
N GLY A 157 -21.70 4.36 -15.28
CA GLY A 157 -20.89 3.73 -16.33
C GLY A 157 -19.50 3.29 -15.87
N ASN A 158 -18.78 2.65 -16.78
CA ASN A 158 -17.37 2.32 -16.61
C ASN A 158 -16.46 3.48 -17.03
N HIS A 159 -16.97 4.39 -17.86
CA HIS A 159 -16.33 5.65 -18.20
C HIS A 159 -16.85 6.81 -17.32
N ARG A 160 -16.49 8.06 -17.62
CA ARG A 160 -16.84 9.25 -16.82
C ARG A 160 -18.29 9.69 -17.04
N SER A 161 -19.24 8.79 -16.84
CA SER A 161 -20.65 8.91 -17.23
C SER A 161 -21.58 8.32 -16.17
N LEU A 162 -22.70 9.01 -15.95
CA LEU A 162 -23.84 8.56 -15.14
C LEU A 162 -25.10 8.72 -15.96
N TYR A 163 -25.89 7.65 -16.01
CA TYR A 163 -27.16 7.58 -16.72
C TYR A 163 -28.30 7.53 -15.71
N PHE A 164 -29.35 8.32 -15.91
CA PHE A 164 -30.48 8.33 -15.01
C PHE A 164 -31.81 8.42 -15.76
N GLN A 165 -32.84 7.88 -15.13
CA GLN A 165 -34.20 7.90 -15.65
C GLN A 165 -34.90 9.22 -15.24
N PRO A 166 -35.78 9.80 -16.09
CA PRO A 166 -36.36 11.15 -15.89
C PRO A 166 -36.96 11.44 -14.50
N GLU A 167 -37.60 10.46 -13.88
CA GLU A 167 -38.32 10.54 -12.60
C GLU A 167 -37.40 10.52 -11.39
N VAL A 168 -36.11 10.27 -11.59
CA VAL A 168 -35.10 10.29 -10.53
C VAL A 168 -34.98 11.70 -9.95
N LYS A 169 -35.03 11.77 -8.61
CA LYS A 169 -34.86 13.01 -7.87
C LYS A 169 -33.39 13.43 -7.83
N THR A 170 -33.14 14.73 -7.78
CA THR A 170 -31.78 15.30 -7.81
C THR A 170 -30.93 14.82 -6.64
N GLU A 171 -31.53 14.54 -5.48
CA GLU A 171 -30.82 14.10 -4.27
C GLU A 171 -30.11 12.75 -4.49
N VAL A 172 -30.71 11.83 -5.24
CA VAL A 172 -30.11 10.52 -5.54
C VAL A 172 -28.89 10.70 -6.44
N ILE A 173 -28.99 11.55 -7.46
CA ILE A 173 -27.87 11.85 -8.38
C ILE A 173 -26.71 12.48 -7.59
N VAL A 174 -27.01 13.45 -6.72
CA VAL A 174 -26.02 14.12 -5.89
C VAL A 174 -25.38 13.15 -4.91
N GLU A 175 -26.16 12.26 -4.29
CA GLU A 175 -25.64 11.24 -3.39
C GLU A 175 -24.67 10.31 -4.10
N VAL A 176 -25.01 9.82 -5.30
CA VAL A 176 -24.13 8.98 -6.13
C VAL A 176 -22.85 9.72 -6.48
N VAL A 177 -22.97 10.96 -6.98
CA VAL A 177 -21.79 11.75 -7.37
C VAL A 177 -20.89 12.02 -6.16
N LYS A 178 -21.43 12.42 -5.01
CA LYS A 178 -20.63 12.70 -3.81
C LYS A 178 -19.98 11.44 -3.23
N LYS A 179 -20.74 10.34 -3.09
CA LYS A 179 -20.27 9.12 -2.41
C LYS A 179 -19.40 8.24 -3.31
N TRP A 180 -19.78 8.05 -4.58
CA TRP A 180 -19.09 7.11 -5.46
C TRP A 180 -18.05 7.79 -6.34
N ILE A 181 -18.39 8.92 -6.96
CA ILE A 181 -17.51 9.57 -7.94
C ILE A 181 -16.48 10.47 -7.24
N LEU A 182 -16.92 11.47 -6.49
CA LEU A 182 -16.05 12.43 -5.82
C LEU A 182 -15.38 11.85 -4.57
N ARG A 183 -16.04 10.90 -3.90
CA ARG A 183 -15.62 10.28 -2.63
C ARG A 183 -15.28 11.33 -1.56
N GLU A 184 -16.15 12.33 -1.44
CA GLU A 184 -15.93 13.52 -0.58
C GLU A 184 -15.64 13.13 0.89
N SER A 185 -16.41 12.20 1.46
CA SER A 185 -16.19 11.73 2.83
C SER A 185 -14.83 11.05 3.04
N TYR A 186 -14.32 10.36 2.02
CA TYR A 186 -13.01 9.70 2.07
C TYR A 186 -11.88 10.74 2.04
N LEU A 187 -12.03 11.79 1.23
CA LEU A 187 -11.04 12.87 1.16
C LEU A 187 -11.08 13.74 2.41
N ASP A 188 -12.26 14.02 2.96
CA ASP A 188 -12.42 14.70 4.26
C ASP A 188 -11.74 13.91 5.39
N ASP A 189 -11.91 12.58 5.42
CA ASP A 189 -11.20 11.69 6.35
C ASP A 189 -9.68 11.79 6.19
N MET A 190 -9.20 11.91 4.96
CA MET A 190 -7.78 11.97 4.65
C MET A 190 -7.17 13.30 5.08
N VAL A 191 -7.80 14.43 4.74
CA VAL A 191 -7.39 15.77 5.18
C VAL A 191 -7.38 15.85 6.71
N ALA A 192 -8.46 15.40 7.36
CA ALA A 192 -8.52 15.37 8.82
C ALA A 192 -7.42 14.49 9.45
N SER A 193 -6.95 13.45 8.76
CA SER A 193 -5.86 12.58 9.23
C SER A 193 -4.49 13.25 9.18
N LEU A 194 -4.29 14.15 8.21
CA LEU A 194 -3.07 14.92 8.05
C LEU A 194 -3.01 16.04 9.09
N GLU A 195 -4.15 16.67 9.37
CA GLU A 195 -4.27 17.72 10.38
C GLU A 195 -4.16 17.17 11.81
N TYR A 196 -4.79 16.02 12.10
CA TYR A 196 -4.85 15.43 13.44
C TYR A 196 -4.43 13.95 13.44
N PRO A 197 -3.11 13.66 13.48
CA PRO A 197 -2.60 12.30 13.50
C PRO A 197 -3.17 11.50 14.69
N GLY A 198 -3.81 10.36 14.42
CA GLY A 198 -4.31 9.42 15.45
C GLY A 198 -5.76 9.63 15.90
N SER A 199 -6.48 10.63 15.39
CA SER A 199 -7.85 10.96 15.85
C SER A 199 -8.96 10.04 15.31
N ARG A 200 -8.72 9.18 14.31
CA ARG A 200 -9.79 8.34 13.69
C ARG A 200 -9.42 6.85 13.60
N SER A 201 -10.20 6.03 14.30
CA SER A 201 -10.16 4.55 14.26
C SER A 201 -10.75 4.04 12.93
N GLY A 202 -9.89 3.67 11.98
CA GLY A 202 -10.29 3.20 10.65
C GLY A 202 -9.20 3.37 9.59
N GLN A 203 -8.18 4.18 9.91
CA GLN A 203 -7.01 4.47 9.07
C GLN A 203 -5.99 3.33 9.02
N GLU A 204 -6.01 2.41 9.97
CA GLU A 204 -5.01 1.33 10.04
C GLU A 204 -5.05 0.40 8.82
N ARG A 205 -6.20 0.33 8.13
CA ARG A 205 -6.44 -0.59 7.01
C ARG A 205 -6.19 -0.02 5.61
N ARG A 206 -5.75 1.25 5.48
CA ARG A 206 -5.67 1.94 4.18
C ARG A 206 -4.25 1.95 3.64
N LEU A 207 -4.08 1.68 2.34
CA LEU A 207 -2.82 1.99 1.64
C LEU A 207 -2.70 3.51 1.54
N LYS A 208 -1.54 4.06 1.92
CA LYS A 208 -1.27 5.49 1.78
C LYS A 208 -1.03 5.83 0.31
N SER A 209 -1.39 7.04 -0.10
CA SER A 209 -1.05 7.54 -1.43
C SER A 209 0.45 7.83 -1.49
N GLU A 210 1.15 7.21 -2.43
CA GLU A 210 2.61 7.26 -2.54
C GLU A 210 3.01 7.48 -4.00
N PRO A 211 4.13 8.17 -4.27
CA PRO A 211 4.53 8.50 -5.63
C PRO A 211 4.98 7.28 -6.44
N CYS A 212 5.36 6.19 -5.76
CA CYS A 212 5.78 4.95 -6.38
C CYS A 212 5.38 3.73 -5.53
N PHE A 213 5.15 2.59 -6.19
CA PHE A 213 4.94 1.29 -5.56
C PHE A 213 5.71 0.19 -6.27
N ASP A 214 6.27 -0.73 -5.49
CA ASP A 214 6.78 -2.00 -5.98
C ASP A 214 5.67 -3.05 -5.83
N ILE A 215 5.34 -3.79 -6.90
CA ILE A 215 4.37 -4.89 -6.87
C ILE A 215 5.13 -6.18 -7.10
N VAL A 216 5.11 -7.09 -6.13
CA VAL A 216 5.89 -8.33 -6.16
C VAL A 216 4.97 -9.54 -6.18
N PHE A 217 4.95 -10.25 -7.30
CA PHE A 217 4.28 -11.54 -7.45
C PHE A 217 5.20 -12.66 -7.01
N THR A 218 4.82 -13.38 -5.97
CA THR A 218 5.63 -14.46 -5.40
C THR A 218 4.90 -15.77 -5.51
N THR A 219 5.49 -16.76 -6.19
CA THR A 219 4.99 -18.13 -6.16
C THR A 219 5.77 -18.92 -5.12
N VAL A 220 5.07 -19.50 -4.15
CA VAL A 220 5.67 -20.25 -3.04
C VAL A 220 5.29 -21.72 -3.17
N ASN A 221 6.29 -22.56 -3.38
CA ASN A 221 6.14 -24.01 -3.48
C ASN A 221 7.04 -24.71 -2.44
N PRO A 222 6.49 -25.18 -1.32
CA PRO A 222 7.24 -25.90 -0.29
C PRO A 222 7.83 -27.24 -0.77
N GLU A 223 7.11 -27.96 -1.64
CA GLU A 223 7.44 -29.33 -2.08
C GLU A 223 7.52 -29.45 -3.62
N PRO A 224 8.52 -28.81 -4.26
CA PRO A 224 8.66 -28.85 -5.72
C PRO A 224 8.99 -30.25 -6.28
N ASP A 225 9.43 -31.17 -5.43
CA ASP A 225 9.66 -32.58 -5.75
C ASP A 225 8.35 -33.40 -5.82
N GLN A 226 7.30 -32.95 -5.13
CA GLN A 226 5.98 -33.58 -5.15
C GLN A 226 5.10 -32.98 -6.25
N VAL A 227 4.96 -31.65 -6.27
CA VAL A 227 4.12 -30.96 -7.25
C VAL A 227 4.92 -29.90 -7.98
N LYS A 228 5.14 -30.11 -9.28
CA LYS A 228 5.83 -29.15 -10.15
C LYS A 228 4.83 -28.17 -10.74
N MET A 229 5.01 -26.88 -10.51
CA MET A 229 4.20 -25.86 -11.19
C MET A 229 4.75 -25.58 -12.59
N LYS A 230 3.86 -25.54 -13.57
CA LYS A 230 4.22 -25.26 -14.97
C LYS A 230 3.38 -24.12 -15.52
N PHE A 231 3.81 -22.88 -15.28
CA PHE A 231 3.22 -21.70 -15.92
C PHE A 231 4.29 -20.64 -16.09
N ASP A 232 4.12 -19.84 -17.15
CA ASP A 232 4.93 -18.66 -17.36
C ASP A 232 4.30 -17.49 -16.61
N THR A 233 4.89 -17.15 -15.46
CA THR A 233 4.45 -16.04 -14.63
C THR A 233 4.54 -14.71 -15.39
N GLU A 234 5.58 -14.50 -16.21
CA GLU A 234 5.80 -13.22 -16.90
C GLU A 234 4.76 -12.98 -17.98
N THR A 235 4.55 -13.95 -18.88
CA THR A 235 3.54 -13.82 -19.95
C THR A 235 2.13 -13.69 -19.39
N SER A 236 1.84 -14.36 -18.28
CA SER A 236 0.53 -14.29 -17.63
C SER A 236 0.27 -12.95 -16.93
N ILE A 237 1.29 -12.40 -16.26
CA ILE A 237 1.21 -11.04 -15.69
C ILE A 237 1.05 -10.01 -16.82
N LYS A 238 1.87 -10.09 -17.87
CA LYS A 238 1.83 -9.13 -18.98
C LYS A 238 0.49 -9.09 -19.71
N SER A 239 -0.15 -10.23 -19.90
CA SER A 239 -1.41 -10.31 -20.64
C SER A 239 -2.64 -9.92 -19.82
N ILE A 240 -2.65 -10.17 -18.51
CA ILE A 240 -3.86 -10.02 -17.68
C ILE A 240 -3.75 -8.85 -16.69
N ILE A 241 -2.54 -8.55 -16.20
CA ILE A 241 -2.32 -7.59 -15.11
C ILE A 241 -1.80 -6.26 -15.64
N ASP A 242 -0.90 -6.23 -16.63
CA ASP A 242 -0.35 -4.97 -17.15
C ASP A 242 -1.44 -3.98 -17.62
N PRO A 243 -2.55 -4.38 -18.28
CA PRO A 243 -3.61 -3.44 -18.65
C PRO A 243 -4.20 -2.67 -17.46
N LEU A 244 -4.31 -3.33 -16.29
CA LEU A 244 -4.76 -2.69 -15.05
C LEU A 244 -3.71 -1.72 -14.51
N LEU A 245 -2.44 -2.12 -14.52
CA LEU A 245 -1.35 -1.31 -14.00
C LEU A 245 -1.08 -0.08 -14.89
N ASP A 246 -1.29 -0.21 -16.20
CA ASP A 246 -1.21 0.88 -17.16
C ASP A 246 -2.18 2.01 -16.83
N GLN A 247 -3.40 1.68 -16.39
CA GLN A 247 -4.37 2.69 -15.94
C GLN A 247 -3.94 3.42 -14.66
N LEU A 248 -3.07 2.82 -13.85
CA LEU A 248 -2.56 3.39 -12.60
C LEU A 248 -1.25 4.17 -12.77
N LYS A 249 -0.58 4.08 -13.92
CA LYS A 249 0.65 4.86 -14.22
C LYS A 249 0.51 6.37 -14.00
N PRO A 250 -0.63 7.03 -14.30
CA PRO A 250 -0.80 8.45 -13.99
C PRO A 250 -0.85 8.73 -12.48
N VAL A 251 -1.21 7.72 -11.68
CA VAL A 251 -1.39 7.83 -10.22
C VAL A 251 -0.12 7.49 -9.47
N ALA A 252 0.72 6.57 -9.91
CA ALA A 252 2.00 6.25 -9.26
C ALA A 252 2.98 5.58 -10.24
N ASP A 253 4.29 5.70 -9.97
CA ASP A 253 5.30 4.90 -10.66
C ASP A 253 5.25 3.45 -10.14
N LEU A 254 4.88 2.51 -11.01
CA LEU A 254 4.65 1.11 -10.64
C LEU A 254 5.76 0.23 -11.19
N LYS A 255 6.43 -0.51 -10.29
CA LYS A 255 7.47 -1.49 -10.67
C LYS A 255 7.00 -2.90 -10.36
N VAL A 256 6.79 -3.68 -11.41
CA VAL A 256 6.36 -5.08 -11.27
C VAL A 256 7.58 -5.99 -11.22
N LYS A 257 7.61 -6.88 -10.24
CA LYS A 257 8.62 -7.92 -10.06
C LYS A 257 7.92 -9.26 -9.85
N SER A 258 8.56 -10.34 -10.29
CA SER A 258 8.10 -11.70 -10.02
C SER A 258 9.23 -12.52 -9.42
N GLN A 259 8.89 -13.46 -8.54
CA GLN A 259 9.84 -14.37 -7.92
C GLN A 259 9.24 -15.72 -7.57
N TRP A 260 10.12 -16.72 -7.41
CA TRP A 260 9.79 -18.07 -6.99
C TRP A 260 10.52 -18.39 -5.70
N LEU A 261 9.78 -18.90 -4.72
CA LEU A 261 10.32 -19.39 -3.45
C LEU A 261 10.04 -20.88 -3.32
N TYR A 262 11.10 -21.66 -3.19
CA TYR A 262 11.03 -23.10 -2.99
C TYR A 262 11.43 -23.47 -1.57
N PHE A 263 10.85 -24.55 -1.05
CA PHE A 263 11.17 -25.08 0.30
C PHE A 263 10.92 -24.03 1.41
N VAL A 264 9.91 -23.19 1.22
CA VAL A 264 9.46 -22.20 2.21
C VAL A 264 8.05 -22.57 2.66
N ASP A 265 7.92 -22.90 3.94
CA ASP A 265 6.63 -23.14 4.59
C ASP A 265 6.00 -21.81 5.06
N MET A 266 4.66 -21.80 5.22
CA MET A 266 3.93 -20.67 5.82
C MET A 266 4.26 -20.45 7.31
N GLY A 267 5.03 -21.33 7.94
CA GLY A 267 5.46 -21.20 9.34
C GLY A 267 4.34 -21.39 10.37
N GLN A 268 3.18 -21.89 9.96
CA GLN A 268 2.05 -22.24 10.82
C GLN A 268 1.46 -23.58 10.38
N ASP A 269 1.21 -24.47 11.34
CA ASP A 269 0.51 -25.72 11.07
C ASP A 269 -1.00 -25.45 10.99
N PRO A 270 -1.65 -25.78 9.86
CA PRO A 270 -3.06 -25.53 9.69
C PRO A 270 -3.90 -26.47 10.58
N LYS A 271 -5.05 -25.97 11.05
CA LYS A 271 -5.96 -26.78 11.85
C LYS A 271 -6.80 -27.65 10.93
N ARG A 272 -7.05 -28.89 11.34
CA ARG A 272 -7.97 -29.76 10.62
C ARG A 272 -9.42 -29.32 10.86
N SER A 273 -10.21 -29.26 9.80
CA SER A 273 -11.62 -28.92 9.85
C SER A 273 -12.40 -29.99 10.66
N PRO A 274 -13.52 -29.66 11.33
CA PRO A 274 -14.29 -30.60 12.15
C PRO A 274 -14.78 -31.84 11.40
N ASP A 275 -14.97 -31.72 10.08
CA ASP A 275 -15.39 -32.78 9.16
C ASP A 275 -14.23 -33.59 8.58
N ASP A 276 -13.00 -33.36 9.04
CA ASP A 276 -11.76 -34.05 8.67
C ASP A 276 -11.37 -33.97 7.17
N SER A 277 -12.10 -33.16 6.41
CA SER A 277 -12.05 -33.09 4.94
C SER A 277 -11.02 -32.10 4.40
N SER A 278 -10.64 -31.11 5.20
CA SER A 278 -9.82 -29.98 4.79
C SER A 278 -9.00 -29.39 5.94
N PHE A 279 -8.00 -28.60 5.57
CA PHE A 279 -7.16 -27.84 6.47
C PHE A 279 -7.53 -26.36 6.41
N VAL A 280 -7.50 -25.70 7.56
CA VAL A 280 -8.03 -24.34 7.71
C VAL A 280 -7.05 -23.47 8.50
N ILE A 281 -6.84 -22.26 7.99
CA ILE A 281 -6.13 -21.17 8.65
C ILE A 281 -7.13 -20.11 9.07
N THR A 282 -7.14 -19.76 10.35
CA THR A 282 -8.03 -18.73 10.90
C THR A 282 -7.44 -17.32 10.73
N PRO A 283 -8.27 -16.26 10.67
CA PRO A 283 -7.81 -14.89 10.37
C PRO A 283 -6.79 -14.33 11.38
N ASP A 284 -6.89 -14.74 12.66
CA ASP A 284 -5.96 -14.37 13.73
C ASP A 284 -4.52 -14.86 13.46
N ARG A 285 -4.34 -15.86 12.61
CA ARG A 285 -3.03 -16.44 12.28
C ARG A 285 -2.36 -15.81 11.06
N ILE A 286 -3.07 -14.99 10.29
CA ILE A 286 -2.53 -14.36 9.08
C ILE A 286 -1.25 -13.53 9.36
N PRO A 287 -1.16 -12.71 10.42
CA PRO A 287 0.06 -11.98 10.75
C PRO A 287 1.28 -12.89 10.98
N HIS A 288 1.05 -14.09 11.53
CA HIS A 288 2.08 -15.10 11.79
C HIS A 288 2.55 -15.82 10.53
N ILE A 289 1.79 -15.75 9.43
CA ILE A 289 2.16 -16.25 8.10
C ILE A 289 2.93 -15.18 7.33
N ILE A 290 2.49 -13.92 7.45
CA ILE A 290 3.11 -12.79 6.75
C ILE A 290 4.54 -12.56 7.24
N SER A 291 4.77 -12.58 8.56
CA SER A 291 6.07 -12.21 9.12
C SER A 291 7.23 -13.13 8.66
N PRO A 292 7.08 -14.47 8.61
CA PRO A 292 8.11 -15.35 8.02
C PRO A 292 8.31 -15.13 6.52
N LEU A 293 7.23 -14.93 5.77
CA LEU A 293 7.31 -14.68 4.33
C LEU A 293 8.04 -13.36 4.05
N GLU A 294 7.70 -12.28 4.74
CA GLU A 294 8.32 -10.96 4.56
C GLU A 294 9.84 -10.99 4.66
N LYS A 295 10.38 -11.76 5.62
CA LYS A 295 11.83 -11.97 5.77
C LYS A 295 12.49 -12.63 4.55
N LYS A 296 11.73 -13.33 3.72
CA LYS A 296 12.18 -14.02 2.51
C LYS A 296 11.86 -13.26 1.23
N LEU A 297 10.94 -12.29 1.27
CA LEU A 297 10.40 -11.60 0.10
C LEU A 297 11.26 -10.43 -0.39
N GLY A 298 12.29 -10.00 0.36
CA GLY A 298 13.23 -8.97 -0.08
C GLY A 298 12.62 -7.57 -0.20
N SER A 299 11.68 -7.21 0.68
CA SER A 299 10.93 -5.93 0.64
C SER A 299 11.80 -4.68 0.86
N GLY A 300 13.00 -4.79 1.44
CA GLY A 300 13.85 -3.66 1.79
C GLY A 300 14.78 -3.14 0.69
N VAL A 301 14.59 -3.55 -0.57
CA VAL A 301 15.51 -3.21 -1.68
C VAL A 301 15.18 -1.86 -2.35
N SER A 302 14.02 -1.27 -2.03
CA SER A 302 13.52 -0.01 -2.60
C SER A 302 13.01 0.92 -1.50
N SER A 303 13.04 2.23 -1.77
CA SER A 303 12.37 3.23 -0.93
C SER A 303 10.86 3.32 -1.20
N CYS A 304 10.37 2.68 -2.28
CA CYS A 304 8.96 2.61 -2.60
C CYS A 304 8.27 1.53 -1.76
N PRO A 305 7.06 1.78 -1.23
CA PRO A 305 6.27 0.76 -0.55
C PRO A 305 6.00 -0.43 -1.45
N CYS A 306 6.05 -1.64 -0.87
CA CYS A 306 5.97 -2.89 -1.59
C CYS A 306 4.64 -3.61 -1.30
N LEU A 307 3.90 -3.97 -2.35
CA LEU A 307 2.70 -4.79 -2.28
C LEU A 307 3.02 -6.23 -2.71
N HIS A 308 2.72 -7.19 -1.85
CA HIS A 308 3.02 -8.61 -2.05
C HIS A 308 1.79 -9.39 -2.48
N PHE A 309 1.87 -10.07 -3.62
CA PHE A 309 0.83 -10.98 -4.09
C PHE A 309 1.40 -12.39 -4.14
N VAL A 310 1.02 -13.21 -3.16
CA VAL A 310 1.60 -14.52 -2.94
C VAL A 310 0.65 -15.60 -3.46
N LEU A 311 1.10 -16.40 -4.42
CA LEU A 311 0.45 -17.64 -4.82
C LEU A 311 1.12 -18.80 -4.07
N TYR A 312 0.42 -19.37 -3.10
CA TYR A 312 0.91 -20.46 -2.28
C TYR A 312 0.36 -21.81 -2.72
N ILE A 313 1.24 -22.78 -2.92
CA ILE A 313 0.88 -24.18 -3.15
C ILE A 313 1.07 -24.93 -1.83
N PRO A 314 0.00 -25.47 -1.21
CA PRO A 314 0.12 -26.21 0.02
C PRO A 314 0.80 -27.56 -0.20
N ARG A 315 1.41 -28.06 0.88
CA ARG A 315 1.98 -29.42 0.94
C ARG A 315 0.90 -30.44 0.67
N CYS A 316 1.28 -31.57 0.06
CA CYS A 316 0.30 -32.62 -0.25
C CYS A 316 -0.34 -33.26 1.00
N SER A 317 0.37 -33.23 2.14
CA SER A 317 -0.15 -33.64 3.45
C SER A 317 -1.18 -32.69 4.05
N GLU A 318 -1.25 -31.45 3.55
CA GLU A 318 -2.09 -30.37 4.06
C GLU A 318 -3.11 -29.86 3.03
N ALA A 319 -3.21 -30.55 1.89
CA ALA A 319 -4.18 -30.22 0.86
C ALA A 319 -5.49 -31.02 1.07
N PRO A 320 -6.68 -30.39 0.91
CA PRO A 320 -6.89 -28.99 0.54
C PRO A 320 -6.83 -28.04 1.74
N LEU A 321 -6.19 -26.89 1.54
CA LEU A 321 -6.02 -25.81 2.50
C LEU A 321 -6.92 -24.61 2.15
N TYR A 322 -7.53 -24.00 3.16
CA TYR A 322 -8.39 -22.82 3.02
C TYR A 322 -8.16 -21.81 4.16
N PHE A 323 -8.55 -20.57 3.93
CA PHE A 323 -8.74 -19.56 4.97
C PHE A 323 -10.18 -19.62 5.47
N ALA A 324 -10.40 -19.63 6.78
CA ALA A 324 -11.74 -19.46 7.34
C ALA A 324 -12.08 -17.98 7.51
N SER A 325 -13.26 -17.58 7.05
CA SER A 325 -13.86 -16.29 7.41
C SER A 325 -14.34 -16.30 8.87
N SER A 326 -14.63 -15.12 9.41
CA SER A 326 -15.26 -14.98 10.74
C SER A 326 -16.62 -15.69 10.81
N ASP A 327 -17.31 -15.81 9.67
CA ASP A 327 -18.61 -16.47 9.51
C ASP A 327 -18.49 -17.98 9.25
N GLY A 328 -17.27 -18.53 9.23
CA GLY A 328 -17.00 -19.95 8.97
C GLY A 328 -16.93 -20.35 7.49
N GLU A 329 -17.15 -19.43 6.56
CA GLU A 329 -16.98 -19.69 5.13
C GLU A 329 -15.51 -19.92 4.75
N LEU A 330 -15.26 -20.91 3.88
CA LEU A 330 -13.92 -21.25 3.40
C LEU A 330 -13.58 -20.41 2.16
N GLN A 331 -12.41 -19.78 2.20
CA GLN A 331 -11.89 -18.92 1.14
C GLN A 331 -10.52 -19.40 0.69
N THR A 332 -10.22 -19.24 -0.59
CA THR A 332 -8.91 -19.58 -1.17
C THR A 332 -7.96 -18.39 -1.18
N ALA A 333 -8.38 -17.21 -0.72
CA ALA A 333 -7.57 -16.01 -0.74
C ALA A 333 -7.86 -15.12 0.45
N VAL A 334 -6.86 -14.36 0.88
CA VAL A 334 -6.96 -13.38 1.96
C VAL A 334 -6.11 -12.16 1.65
N VAL A 335 -6.55 -10.99 2.08
CA VAL A 335 -5.85 -9.71 1.92
C VAL A 335 -5.46 -9.17 3.30
N SER A 336 -4.21 -8.70 3.41
CA SER A 336 -3.71 -7.99 4.58
C SER A 336 -3.50 -6.51 4.23
N PRO A 337 -4.12 -5.59 4.97
CA PRO A 337 -3.96 -4.17 4.73
C PRO A 337 -2.50 -3.73 4.68
N LYS A 338 -2.16 -2.85 3.73
CA LYS A 338 -0.81 -2.30 3.49
C LYS A 338 0.28 -3.28 3.09
N TRP A 339 0.03 -4.59 3.18
CA TRP A 339 1.00 -5.62 2.82
C TRP A 339 0.71 -6.24 1.45
N GLY A 340 -0.55 -6.58 1.17
CA GLY A 340 -0.91 -7.30 -0.06
C GLY A 340 -1.88 -8.45 0.20
N GLY A 341 -1.75 -9.56 -0.52
CA GLY A 341 -2.64 -10.71 -0.35
C GLY A 341 -1.98 -12.06 -0.64
N ILE A 342 -2.58 -13.10 -0.09
CA ILE A 342 -2.17 -14.50 -0.25
C ILE A 342 -3.32 -15.25 -0.91
N GLN A 343 -3.02 -16.01 -1.95
CA GLN A 343 -3.95 -16.90 -2.63
C GLN A 343 -3.41 -18.32 -2.56
N ILE A 344 -4.24 -19.25 -2.12
CA ILE A 344 -3.95 -20.68 -2.06
C ILE A 344 -4.40 -21.34 -3.37
N HIS A 345 -3.51 -22.15 -3.94
CA HIS A 345 -3.81 -22.99 -5.08
C HIS A 345 -3.60 -24.46 -4.73
N ASN A 346 -4.70 -25.14 -4.42
CA ASN A 346 -4.68 -26.52 -3.91
C ASN A 346 -4.32 -27.53 -5.01
N PRO A 347 -3.30 -28.38 -4.82
CA PRO A 347 -3.03 -29.49 -5.73
C PRO A 347 -4.16 -30.52 -5.67
N SER A 348 -4.46 -31.15 -6.81
CA SER A 348 -5.40 -32.27 -6.83
C SER A 348 -4.77 -33.51 -6.22
N ARG A 349 -5.60 -34.48 -5.79
CA ARG A 349 -5.13 -35.78 -5.31
C ARG A 349 -4.24 -36.48 -6.35
N GLU A 350 -4.57 -36.35 -7.63
CA GLU A 350 -3.78 -36.92 -8.72
C GLU A 350 -2.40 -36.25 -8.83
N ASN A 351 -2.33 -34.93 -8.66
CA ASN A 351 -1.04 -34.22 -8.65
C ASN A 351 -0.12 -34.73 -7.54
N CYS A 352 -0.68 -34.93 -6.34
CA CYS A 352 0.08 -35.42 -5.19
C CYS A 352 0.53 -36.87 -5.33
N VAL A 353 -0.35 -37.78 -5.78
CA VAL A 353 -0.04 -39.21 -5.88
C VAL A 353 0.90 -39.50 -7.05
N ASN A 354 0.61 -38.93 -8.22
CA ASN A 354 1.33 -39.23 -9.46
C ASN A 354 2.50 -38.27 -9.72
N LYS A 355 2.75 -37.31 -8.83
CA LYS A 355 3.77 -36.25 -8.96
C LYS A 355 3.70 -35.51 -10.29
N THR A 356 2.47 -35.27 -10.76
CA THR A 356 2.25 -34.61 -12.05
C THR A 356 2.36 -33.09 -11.92
N ALA A 357 2.73 -32.45 -13.03
CA ALA A 357 2.79 -31.00 -13.06
C ALA A 357 1.38 -30.39 -12.98
N MET A 358 1.29 -29.24 -12.31
CA MET A 358 0.06 -28.46 -12.15
C MET A 358 0.20 -27.10 -12.85
N THR A 359 -0.86 -26.68 -13.51
CA THR A 359 -0.95 -25.38 -14.19
C THR A 359 -2.07 -24.56 -13.56
N PRO A 360 -1.78 -23.46 -12.84
CA PRO A 360 -2.81 -22.61 -12.27
C PRO A 360 -3.60 -21.90 -13.39
N ASP A 361 -4.90 -21.72 -13.14
CA ASP A 361 -5.76 -20.88 -13.97
C ASP A 361 -5.42 -19.41 -13.70
N MET A 362 -4.61 -18.82 -14.57
CA MET A 362 -4.10 -17.47 -14.40
C MET A 362 -5.19 -16.39 -14.49
N ALA A 363 -6.34 -16.68 -15.14
CA ALA A 363 -7.47 -15.76 -15.12
C ALA A 363 -8.06 -15.64 -13.70
N LYS A 364 -8.25 -16.78 -13.01
CA LYS A 364 -8.70 -16.80 -11.61
C LYS A 364 -7.68 -16.19 -10.65
N VAL A 365 -6.38 -16.40 -10.90
CA VAL A 365 -5.32 -15.75 -10.11
C VAL A 365 -5.38 -14.24 -10.28
N ALA A 366 -5.54 -13.76 -11.51
CA ALA A 366 -5.65 -12.34 -11.79
C ALA A 366 -6.93 -11.71 -11.22
N GLU A 367 -8.08 -12.40 -11.24
CA GLU A 367 -9.32 -11.92 -10.61
C GLU A 367 -9.14 -11.65 -9.11
N VAL A 368 -8.46 -12.57 -8.41
CA VAL A 368 -8.13 -12.41 -6.99
C VAL A 368 -7.15 -11.24 -6.79
N PHE A 369 -6.12 -11.13 -7.63
CA PHE A 369 -5.20 -10.00 -7.61
C PHE A 369 -5.94 -8.66 -7.78
N VAL A 370 -6.79 -8.54 -8.79
CA VAL A 370 -7.58 -7.33 -9.06
C VAL A 370 -8.48 -7.01 -7.87
N SER A 371 -9.16 -8.01 -7.31
CA SER A 371 -10.02 -7.85 -6.12
C SER A 371 -9.22 -7.32 -4.92
N HIS A 372 -8.08 -7.92 -4.63
CA HIS A 372 -7.19 -7.49 -3.55
C HIS A 372 -6.61 -6.10 -3.79
N LEU A 373 -6.19 -5.77 -5.01
CA LEU A 373 -5.67 -4.44 -5.35
C LEU A 373 -6.76 -3.37 -5.17
N ARG A 374 -7.98 -3.64 -5.67
CA ARG A 374 -9.13 -2.75 -5.47
C ARG A 374 -9.46 -2.56 -3.99
N TYR A 375 -9.34 -3.61 -3.18
CA TYR A 375 -9.49 -3.51 -1.73
C TYR A 375 -8.42 -2.61 -1.10
N LEU A 376 -7.14 -2.79 -1.47
CA LEU A 376 -6.02 -2.01 -0.94
C LEU A 376 -6.11 -0.52 -1.33
N LEU A 377 -6.60 -0.23 -2.52
CA LEU A 377 -6.90 1.11 -3.03
C LEU A 377 -8.22 1.69 -2.50
N ASP A 378 -8.91 0.95 -1.62
CA ASP A 378 -10.20 1.31 -1.01
C ASP A 378 -11.31 1.65 -2.02
N LEU A 379 -11.33 0.99 -3.18
CA LEU A 379 -12.33 1.16 -4.23
C LEU A 379 -13.61 0.34 -3.93
N ARG A 380 -14.17 0.56 -2.75
CA ARG A 380 -15.39 -0.10 -2.26
C ARG A 380 -16.52 0.92 -2.16
N TYR A 381 -17.67 0.58 -2.74
CA TYR A 381 -18.84 1.46 -2.76
C TYR A 381 -19.93 0.89 -1.89
N GLN A 382 -20.47 1.70 -1.00
CA GLN A 382 -21.68 1.36 -0.29
C GLN A 382 -22.86 1.42 -1.27
N PRO A 383 -23.76 0.42 -1.27
CA PRO A 383 -24.91 0.40 -2.17
C PRO A 383 -25.84 1.58 -1.87
N ILE A 384 -26.31 2.25 -2.92
CA ILE A 384 -27.31 3.33 -2.84
C ILE A 384 -28.62 2.79 -3.46
N ALA A 385 -29.75 3.08 -2.84
CA ALA A 385 -31.05 2.59 -3.31
C ALA A 385 -31.34 3.04 -4.75
N ALA A 386 -31.90 2.13 -5.57
CA ALA A 386 -32.22 2.36 -6.98
C ALA A 386 -31.02 2.71 -7.89
N THR A 387 -29.80 2.42 -7.46
CA THR A 387 -28.58 2.63 -8.25
C THR A 387 -27.95 1.30 -8.66
N LYS A 388 -27.34 1.26 -9.84
CA LYS A 388 -26.59 0.10 -10.34
C LYS A 388 -25.24 0.58 -10.89
N LEU A 389 -24.19 -0.19 -10.64
CA LEU A 389 -22.92 -0.04 -11.35
C LEU A 389 -22.96 -0.92 -12.59
N LEU A 390 -22.52 -0.38 -13.73
CA LEU A 390 -22.31 -1.20 -14.91
C LEU A 390 -21.26 -2.28 -14.62
N THR A 391 -21.50 -3.47 -15.16
CA THR A 391 -20.57 -4.59 -15.05
C THR A 391 -19.26 -4.22 -15.73
N LEU A 392 -18.16 -4.37 -15.01
CA LEU A 392 -16.83 -4.35 -15.60
C LEU A 392 -16.57 -5.68 -16.29
N SER A 393 -15.96 -5.65 -17.49
CA SER A 393 -15.27 -6.84 -18.00
C SER A 393 -14.09 -7.17 -17.08
N THR A 394 -13.52 -8.36 -17.21
CA THR A 394 -12.36 -8.74 -16.41
C THR A 394 -11.18 -7.78 -16.65
N ALA A 395 -10.81 -7.08 -15.56
CA ALA A 395 -9.58 -6.32 -15.29
C ALA A 395 -9.30 -4.99 -16.04
N PRO A 396 -10.21 -4.01 -15.97
CA PRO A 396 -9.77 -2.62 -15.74
C PRO A 396 -10.47 -1.91 -14.56
N LEU A 397 -9.86 -0.85 -14.05
CA LEU A 397 -10.51 0.17 -13.22
C LEU A 397 -11.42 1.04 -14.09
N ARG A 398 -12.48 1.60 -13.49
CA ARG A 398 -13.29 2.61 -14.17
C ARG A 398 -12.55 3.93 -14.24
N ASP A 399 -12.80 4.72 -15.28
CA ASP A 399 -12.06 5.98 -15.50
C ASP A 399 -12.22 6.96 -14.33
N TRP A 400 -13.42 7.02 -13.74
CA TRP A 400 -13.68 7.87 -12.58
C TRP A 400 -13.07 7.32 -11.27
N GLU A 401 -12.74 6.02 -11.19
CA GLU A 401 -11.99 5.43 -10.08
C GLU A 401 -10.54 5.91 -10.13
N VAL A 402 -9.94 5.90 -11.32
CA VAL A 402 -8.60 6.44 -11.55
C VAL A 402 -8.55 7.93 -11.20
N ASP A 403 -9.54 8.71 -11.63
CA ASP A 403 -9.65 10.12 -11.26
C ASP A 403 -9.75 10.31 -9.74
N SER A 404 -10.45 9.41 -9.02
CA SER A 404 -10.51 9.47 -7.56
C SER A 404 -9.18 9.18 -6.90
N LEU A 405 -8.41 8.23 -7.42
CA LEU A 405 -7.08 7.92 -6.90
C LEU A 405 -6.11 9.08 -7.15
N TYR A 406 -6.25 9.74 -8.29
CA TYR A 406 -5.48 10.95 -8.60
C TYR A 406 -5.79 12.09 -7.62
N ARG A 407 -7.07 12.30 -7.27
CA ARG A 407 -7.47 13.28 -6.23
C ARG A 407 -6.83 12.99 -4.88
N SER A 408 -6.81 11.71 -4.47
CA SER A 408 -6.18 11.30 -3.20
C SER A 408 -4.65 11.39 -3.19
N ARG A 409 -4.02 11.68 -4.34
CA ARG A 409 -2.57 11.95 -4.42
C ARG A 409 -2.24 13.44 -4.37
N ILE A 410 -3.15 14.28 -4.83
CA ILE A 410 -2.97 15.74 -4.81
C ILE A 410 -3.15 16.29 -3.39
N LEU A 411 -4.16 15.79 -2.69
CA LEU A 411 -4.38 16.03 -1.26
C LEU A 411 -3.41 15.20 -0.44
#